data_AF-A0A2U1ALK2-F1
#
_entry.id   AF-A0A2U1ALK2-F1
#
_cell.length_a   1.000
_cell.length_b   1.000
_cell.length_c   1.000
_cell.angle_alpha   90.00
_cell.angle_beta   90.00
_cell.angle_gamma   90.00
#
_symmetry.space_group_name_H-M   'P 1'
#
loop_
_entity.id
_entity.type
_entity.pdbx_description
1 polymer ?
#
loop_
_entity_poly.entity_id
_entity_poly.type
_entity_poly.pdbx_seq_one_letter_code
_entity_poly.pdbx_strand_id
1 'polypeptide(L)'
;MRKTIWITLLTLATVTGWFAPAPEAQAIDPVTIAILAPAAMRMAETAQPYVIQGIAGGAQGLAQMGMAAFKILYIPWGVVQCTLGLPLGGLSSGVANICEGGAAPFELLFHTIMFPVRCFGVGV
;
A
#
# COMPACT_ATOMS: atom_id res chain seq x y z
N MET A 1 19.60 17.11 15.61
CA MET A 1 20.09 16.47 14.36
C MET A 1 20.65 15.06 14.58
N ARG A 2 21.61 14.83 15.51
CA ARG A 2 22.17 13.49 15.79
C ARG A 2 21.11 12.42 16.11
N LYS A 3 20.13 12.72 16.96
CA LYS A 3 19.05 11.78 17.34
C LYS A 3 18.13 11.42 16.16
N THR A 4 17.84 12.39 15.30
CA THR A 4 16.99 12.19 14.11
C THR A 4 17.66 11.25 13.10
N ILE A 5 18.99 11.38 12.92
CA ILE A 5 19.77 10.48 12.06
C ILE A 5 19.75 9.04 12.59
N TRP A 6 19.92 8.86 13.91
CA TRP A 6 19.84 7.54 14.54
C TRP A 6 18.46 6.90 14.38
N ILE A 7 17.39 7.68 14.55
CA ILE A 7 16.02 7.19 14.37
C ILE A 7 15.79 6.76 12.91
N THR A 8 16.22 7.56 11.93
CA THR A 8 16.08 7.21 10.51
C THR A 8 16.89 5.97 10.12
N LEU A 9 18.08 5.77 10.71
CA LEU A 9 18.91 4.59 10.47
C LEU A 9 18.28 3.33 11.08
N LEU A 10 17.70 3.44 12.27
CA LEU A 10 17.00 2.35 12.94
C LEU A 10 15.76 1.93 12.15
N THR A 11 14.97 2.90 11.66
CA THR A 11 13.81 2.61 10.81
C THR A 11 14.22 1.98 9.48
N LEU A 12 15.32 2.43 8.88
CA LEU A 12 15.82 1.86 7.63
C LEU A 12 16.25 0.40 7.84
N ALA A 13 16.98 0.10 8.91
CA ALA A 13 17.43 -1.25 9.25
C ALA A 13 16.28 -2.22 9.57
N THR A 14 15.17 -1.72 10.14
CA THR A 14 13.95 -2.52 10.32
C THR A 14 13.23 -2.82 9.02
N VAL A 15 13.19 -1.86 8.07
CA VAL A 15 12.52 -2.03 6.77
C VAL A 15 13.31 -2.93 5.83
N THR A 16 14.66 -2.88 5.88
CA THR A 16 15.53 -3.72 5.03
C THR A 16 15.77 -5.13 5.59
N GLY A 17 15.13 -5.49 6.70
CA GLY A 17 15.20 -6.85 7.24
C GLY A 17 16.54 -7.21 7.90
N TRP A 18 17.39 -6.24 8.22
CA TRP A 18 18.72 -6.50 8.80
C TRP A 18 18.66 -7.25 10.15
N PHE A 19 17.55 -7.14 10.87
CA PHE A 19 17.31 -7.80 12.16
C PHE A 19 16.58 -9.15 12.05
N ALA A 20 16.12 -9.53 10.86
CA ALA A 20 15.48 -10.81 10.65
C ALA A 20 16.44 -11.70 9.83
N PRO A 21 17.13 -12.68 10.45
CA PRO A 21 17.85 -13.67 9.66
C PRO A 21 16.82 -14.34 8.74
N ALA A 22 17.03 -14.20 7.43
CA ALA A 22 16.24 -14.94 6.46
C ALA A 22 16.39 -16.43 6.81
N PRO A 23 15.29 -17.17 7.02
CA PRO A 23 15.37 -18.59 7.36
C PRO A 23 16.20 -19.28 6.28
N GLU A 24 17.31 -19.91 6.68
CA GLU A 24 18.15 -20.68 5.76
C GLU A 24 17.26 -21.75 5.12
N ALA A 25 17.11 -21.67 3.80
CA ALA A 25 16.34 -22.65 3.04
C ALA A 25 17.05 -24.01 3.18
N GLN A 26 16.55 -24.84 4.08
CA GLN A 26 16.99 -26.24 4.17
C GLN A 26 16.71 -26.88 2.82
N ALA A 27 17.77 -27.34 2.15
CA ALA A 27 17.65 -28.02 0.87
C ALA A 27 16.81 -29.28 1.06
N ILE A 28 15.60 -29.26 0.52
CA ILE A 28 14.76 -30.46 0.43
C ILE A 28 15.39 -31.36 -0.62
N ASP A 29 15.61 -32.62 -0.26
CA ASP A 29 16.14 -33.64 -1.16
C ASP A 29 15.23 -33.76 -2.41
N PRO A 30 15.75 -33.75 -3.65
CA PRO A 30 14.95 -33.82 -4.88
C PRO A 30 13.92 -34.97 -4.91
N VAL A 31 14.20 -36.08 -4.25
CA VAL A 31 13.23 -37.19 -4.10
C VAL A 31 12.01 -36.77 -3.28
N THR A 32 12.22 -36.01 -2.22
CA THR A 32 11.15 -35.48 -1.37
C THR A 32 10.33 -34.42 -2.10
N ILE A 33 10.98 -33.57 -2.91
CA ILE A 33 10.26 -32.63 -3.79
C ILE A 33 9.41 -33.40 -4.80
N ALA A 34 9.91 -34.47 -5.41
CA ALA A 34 9.16 -35.26 -6.40
C ALA A 34 7.91 -35.93 -5.81
N ILE A 35 7.94 -36.33 -4.53
CA ILE A 35 6.79 -36.93 -3.83
C ILE A 35 5.79 -35.86 -3.36
N LEU A 36 6.29 -34.72 -2.89
CA LEU A 36 5.45 -33.63 -2.37
C LEU A 36 4.89 -32.73 -3.48
N ALA A 37 5.56 -32.60 -4.62
CA ALA A 37 5.15 -31.72 -5.71
C ALA A 37 3.75 -32.04 -6.25
N PRO A 38 3.35 -33.30 -6.49
CA PRO A 38 1.99 -33.62 -6.92
C PRO A 38 0.93 -33.22 -5.88
N ALA A 39 1.20 -33.48 -4.60
CA ALA A 39 0.30 -33.10 -3.52
C ALA A 39 0.19 -31.56 -3.39
N ALA A 40 1.33 -30.86 -3.50
CA ALA A 40 1.38 -29.41 -3.50
C ALA A 40 0.65 -28.80 -4.70
N MET A 41 0.78 -29.39 -5.90
CA MET A 41 0.06 -28.94 -7.10
C MET A 41 -1.45 -29.06 -6.96
N ARG A 42 -1.97 -30.16 -6.39
CA ARG A 42 -3.42 -30.31 -6.13
C ARG A 42 -3.96 -29.29 -5.15
N MET A 43 -3.17 -28.99 -4.11
CA MET A 43 -3.51 -27.94 -3.14
C MET A 43 -3.43 -26.55 -3.79
N ALA A 44 -2.46 -26.31 -4.66
CA ALA A 44 -2.31 -25.07 -5.40
C ALA A 44 -3.46 -24.84 -6.39
N GLU A 45 -3.91 -25.85 -7.13
CA GLU A 45 -5.07 -25.77 -8.03
C GLU A 45 -6.36 -25.38 -7.26
N THR A 46 -6.53 -25.93 -6.05
CA THR A 46 -7.68 -25.64 -5.19
C THR A 46 -7.60 -24.22 -4.59
N ALA A 47 -6.39 -23.75 -4.27
CA ALA A 47 -6.15 -22.42 -3.72
C ALA A 47 -6.08 -21.31 -4.78
N GLN A 48 -5.80 -21.65 -6.04
CA GLN A 48 -5.65 -20.74 -7.17
C GLN A 48 -6.77 -19.68 -7.27
N PRO A 49 -8.08 -20.02 -7.22
CA PRO A 49 -9.12 -19.00 -7.33
C PRO A 49 -9.08 -17.97 -6.18
N TYR A 50 -8.76 -18.39 -4.96
CA TYR A 50 -8.66 -17.50 -3.80
C TYR A 50 -7.44 -16.59 -3.89
N VAL A 51 -6.31 -17.11 -4.38
CA VAL A 51 -5.09 -16.33 -4.61
C VAL A 51 -5.34 -15.28 -5.69
N ILE A 52 -5.99 -15.65 -6.79
CA ILE A 52 -6.33 -14.71 -7.88
C ILE A 52 -7.30 -13.63 -7.38
N GLN A 53 -8.33 -14.01 -6.62
CA GLN A 53 -9.27 -13.04 -6.02
C GLN A 53 -8.56 -12.10 -5.04
N GLY A 54 -7.65 -12.61 -4.22
CA GLY A 54 -6.88 -11.79 -3.29
C GLY A 54 -5.90 -10.84 -3.99
N ILE A 55 -5.26 -11.29 -5.07
CA ILE A 55 -4.40 -10.42 -5.90
C ILE A 55 -5.24 -9.34 -6.58
N ALA A 56 -6.40 -9.68 -7.15
CA ALA A 56 -7.27 -8.72 -7.80
C ALA A 56 -7.82 -7.67 -6.82
N GLY A 57 -8.33 -8.11 -5.67
CA GLY A 57 -8.82 -7.23 -4.61
C GLY A 57 -7.72 -6.38 -3.97
N GLY A 58 -6.54 -6.97 -3.77
CA GLY A 58 -5.34 -6.26 -3.31
C GLY A 58 -4.87 -5.20 -4.32
N ALA A 59 -4.84 -5.51 -5.61
CA ALA A 59 -4.47 -4.56 -6.66
C ALA A 59 -5.44 -3.37 -6.71
N GLN A 60 -6.74 -3.62 -6.61
CA GLN A 60 -7.76 -2.55 -6.53
C GLN A 60 -7.60 -1.72 -5.25
N GLY A 61 -7.34 -2.37 -4.10
CA GLY A 61 -7.07 -1.70 -2.83
C GLY A 61 -5.85 -0.77 -2.90
N LEU A 62 -4.74 -1.26 -3.47
CA LEU A 62 -3.52 -0.48 -3.69
C LEU A 62 -3.76 0.69 -4.64
N ALA A 63 -4.53 0.50 -5.72
CA ALA A 63 -4.85 1.57 -6.66
C ALA A 63 -5.65 2.70 -5.99
N GLN A 64 -6.64 2.35 -5.17
CA GLN A 64 -7.45 3.34 -4.44
C GLN A 64 -6.65 4.05 -3.34
N MET A 65 -5.79 3.33 -2.62
CA MET A 65 -4.83 3.95 -1.69
C MET A 65 -3.88 4.90 -2.42
N GLY A 66 -3.38 4.51 -3.59
CA GLY A 66 -2.54 5.36 -4.44
C GLY A 66 -3.25 6.65 -4.85
N MET A 67 -4.50 6.55 -5.30
CA MET A 67 -5.31 7.73 -5.65
C MET A 67 -5.54 8.66 -4.44
N ALA A 68 -5.89 8.10 -3.27
CA ALA A 68 -6.03 8.87 -2.05
C ALA A 68 -4.71 9.56 -1.64
N ALA A 69 -3.57 8.90 -1.81
CA ALA A 69 -2.26 9.50 -1.58
C ALA A 69 -1.98 10.67 -2.55
N PHE A 70 -2.38 10.56 -3.82
CA PHE A 70 -2.28 11.67 -4.78
C PHE A 70 -3.20 12.84 -4.41
N LYS A 71 -4.41 12.59 -3.88
CA LYS A 71 -5.30 13.67 -3.42
C LYS A 71 -4.69 14.49 -2.28
N ILE A 72 -3.78 13.92 -1.46
CA ILE A 72 -3.06 14.70 -0.42
C ILE A 72 -2.22 15.82 -1.05
N LEU A 73 -1.69 15.62 -2.27
CA LEU A 73 -0.98 16.66 -3.03
C LEU A 73 -1.89 17.81 -3.49
N TYR A 74 -3.21 17.68 -3.40
CA TYR A 74 -4.12 18.79 -3.66
C TYR A 74 -4.09 19.87 -2.58
N ILE A 75 -3.60 19.58 -1.36
CA ILE A 75 -3.40 20.61 -0.32
C ILE A 75 -2.39 21.67 -0.77
N PRO A 76 -1.11 21.33 -1.09
CA PRO A 76 -0.15 22.32 -1.56
C PRO A 76 -0.58 22.93 -2.89
N TRP A 77 -1.20 22.15 -3.79
CA TRP A 77 -1.71 22.67 -5.06
C TRP A 77 -2.83 23.72 -4.86
N GLY A 78 -3.77 23.45 -3.95
CA GLY A 78 -4.85 24.35 -3.61
C GLY A 78 -4.35 25.63 -2.94
N VAL A 79 -3.31 25.55 -2.10
CA VAL A 79 -2.65 26.74 -1.53
C VAL A 79 -2.01 27.60 -2.62
N VAL A 80 -1.35 26.98 -3.61
CA VAL A 80 -0.78 27.69 -4.78
C VAL A 80 -1.89 28.31 -5.63
N GLN A 81 -3.00 27.61 -5.86
CA GLN A 81 -4.14 28.16 -6.60
C GLN A 81 -4.84 29.30 -5.85
N CYS A 82 -4.99 29.22 -4.53
CA CYS A 82 -5.53 30.30 -3.72
C CYS A 82 -4.62 31.54 -3.71
N THR A 83 -3.29 31.35 -3.75
CA THR A 83 -2.32 32.46 -3.65
C THR A 83 -2.01 33.10 -5.00
N LEU A 84 -1.73 32.30 -6.03
CA LEU A 84 -1.40 32.80 -7.38
C LEU A 84 -2.63 32.97 -8.28
N GLY A 85 -3.72 32.23 -8.02
CA GLY A 85 -4.99 32.32 -8.75
C GLY A 85 -5.94 33.38 -8.20
N LEU A 86 -5.58 34.04 -7.09
CA LEU A 86 -6.31 35.17 -6.49
C LEU A 86 -6.65 36.29 -7.49
N PRO A 87 -5.72 36.78 -8.35
CA PRO A 87 -6.04 37.78 -9.37
C PRO A 87 -6.90 37.26 -10.54
N LEU A 88 -7.09 35.94 -10.67
CA LEU A 88 -7.83 35.29 -11.76
C LEU A 88 -9.14 34.62 -11.28
N GLY A 89 -9.55 34.82 -10.02
CA GLY A 89 -10.77 34.25 -9.45
C GLY A 89 -10.68 32.78 -9.02
N GLY A 90 -9.47 32.22 -8.89
CA GLY A 90 -9.21 30.81 -8.51
C GLY A 90 -9.34 30.49 -7.01
N LEU A 91 -9.91 31.40 -6.22
CA LEU A 91 -10.06 31.23 -4.77
C LEU A 91 -11.05 30.11 -4.41
N SER A 92 -12.17 29.99 -5.13
CA SER A 92 -13.19 28.97 -4.88
C SER A 92 -12.70 27.56 -5.22
N SER A 93 -11.99 27.39 -6.35
CA SER A 93 -11.41 26.12 -6.77
C SER A 93 -10.22 25.71 -5.89
N GLY A 94 -9.39 26.67 -5.45
CA GLY A 94 -8.30 26.40 -4.53
C GLY A 94 -8.78 25.92 -3.15
N VAL A 95 -9.85 26.51 -2.59
CA VAL A 95 -10.43 26.07 -1.31
C VAL A 95 -11.05 24.67 -1.43
N ALA A 96 -11.75 24.38 -2.55
CA ALA A 96 -12.28 23.05 -2.80
C ALA A 96 -11.16 21.98 -2.83
N ASN A 97 -10.04 22.28 -3.50
CA ASN A 97 -8.87 21.40 -3.56
C ASN A 97 -8.18 21.21 -2.20
N ILE A 98 -8.17 22.24 -1.34
CA ILE A 98 -7.65 22.13 0.04
C ILE A 98 -8.58 21.23 0.89
N CYS A 99 -9.89 21.41 0.79
CA CYS A 99 -10.85 20.57 1.51
C CYS A 99 -10.80 19.10 1.06
N GLU A 100 -10.72 18.86 -0.25
CA GLU A 100 -10.62 17.51 -0.81
C GLU A 100 -9.29 16.84 -0.43
N GLY A 101 -8.18 17.57 -0.52
CA GLY A 101 -6.88 17.09 -0.06
C GLY A 101 -6.82 16.88 1.47
N GLY A 102 -7.58 17.65 2.25
CA GLY A 102 -7.70 17.49 3.69
C GLY A 102 -8.54 16.28 4.11
N ALA A 103 -9.50 15.86 3.30
CA ALA A 103 -10.28 14.63 3.51
C ALA A 103 -9.53 13.36 3.05
N ALA A 104 -8.65 13.50 2.06
CA ALA A 104 -7.82 12.42 1.50
C ALA A 104 -7.02 11.58 2.52
N PRO A 105 -6.39 12.12 3.59
CA PRO A 105 -5.69 11.30 4.59
C PRO A 105 -6.63 10.37 5.37
N PHE A 106 -7.90 10.75 5.58
CA PHE A 106 -8.88 9.88 6.22
C PHE A 106 -9.36 8.78 5.27
N GLU A 107 -9.57 9.12 4.00
CA GLU A 107 -9.87 8.16 2.93
C GLU A 107 -8.74 7.13 2.80
N LEU A 108 -7.48 7.58 2.81
CA LEU A 108 -6.29 6.73 2.81
C LEU A 108 -6.24 5.80 4.04
N LEU A 109 -6.49 6.33 5.24
CA LEU A 109 -6.47 5.56 6.47
C LEU A 109 -7.52 4.44 6.45
N PHE A 110 -8.74 4.77 6.00
CA PHE A 110 -9.82 3.80 5.84
C PHE A 110 -9.45 2.69 4.86
N HIS A 111 -8.91 3.06 3.69
CA HIS A 111 -8.48 2.09 2.69
C HIS A 111 -7.31 1.22 3.16
N THR A 112 -6.42 1.77 3.99
CA THR A 112 -5.29 1.03 4.60
C THR A 112 -5.78 0.00 5.62
N ILE A 113 -6.72 0.37 6.48
CA ILE A 113 -7.31 -0.54 7.47
C ILE A 113 -8.13 -1.64 6.79
N MET A 114 -8.84 -1.30 5.71
CA MET A 114 -9.67 -2.23 4.95
C MET A 114 -8.87 -3.04 3.90
N PHE A 115 -7.58 -2.76 3.73
CA PHE A 115 -6.71 -3.46 2.78
C PHE A 115 -6.66 -4.99 2.98
N PRO A 116 -6.50 -5.53 4.21
CA PRO A 116 -6.52 -6.97 4.43
C PRO A 116 -7.85 -7.59 4.02
N VAL A 117 -8.97 -6.91 4.31
CA VAL A 117 -10.33 -7.36 3.98
C VAL A 117 -10.52 -7.46 2.47
N ARG A 118 -10.00 -6.50 1.71
CA ARG A 118 -9.99 -6.53 0.24
C ARG A 118 -9.08 -7.62 -0.34
N CYS A 119 -7.96 -7.91 0.30
CA CYS A 119 -7.09 -9.05 -0.06
C CYS A 119 -7.75 -10.42 0.19
N PHE A 120 -8.80 -10.49 1.01
CA PHE A 120 -9.62 -11.70 1.15
C PHE A 120 -10.78 -11.77 0.13
N GLY A 121 -10.82 -10.86 -0.85
CA GLY A 121 -11.85 -10.84 -1.89
C GLY A 121 -13.20 -10.29 -1.43
N VAL A 122 -13.28 -9.71 -0.22
CA VAL A 122 -14.50 -9.04 0.26
C VAL A 122 -14.52 -7.63 -0.32
N GLY A 123 -15.52 -7.35 -1.16
CA GLY A 123 -15.76 -6.02 -1.71
C GLY A 123 -16.23 -5.07 -0.61
N VAL A 124 -15.41 -4.07 -0.31
CA VAL A 124 -15.68 -2.96 0.62
C VAL A 124 -15.28 -1.67 -0.03
#